data_AF-A0A1G6T104-F1
#
_entry.id   AF-A0A1G6T104-F1
#
_cell.length_a   1.000
_cell.length_b   1.000
_cell.length_c   1.000
_cell.angle_alpha   90.00
_cell.angle_beta   90.00
_cell.angle_gamma   90.00
#
_symmetry.space_group_name_H-M   'P 1'
#
loop_
_entity.id
_entity.type
_entity.pdbx_description
1 polymer ?
#
loop_
_entity_poly.entity_id
_entity_poly.type
_entity_poly.pdbx_seq_one_letter_code
_entity_poly.pdbx_strand_id
1 'polypeptide(L)'
;MLHTAHRPLSTRLTGLALALLPGMAFAEVSDKEPSLWFIWVVALAASGICMAAMAHRRWLGAVLAVLPALWFAGLLMEIHSPDVGPYLYAEQGWSYYLQAYLALTVFVGSLVLGLRMRERRRKRPRDAAATARPPA
;
A
#
# COMPACT_ATOMS: atom_id res chain seq x y z
N MET A 1 -44.21 44.71 -25.01
CA MET A 1 -43.66 43.37 -25.28
C MET A 1 -42.25 43.54 -25.84
N LEU A 2 -41.22 43.53 -24.98
CA LEU A 2 -39.81 43.58 -25.39
C LEU A 2 -39.12 42.40 -24.71
N HIS A 3 -39.06 41.29 -25.43
CA HIS A 3 -38.36 40.09 -24.99
C HIS A 3 -37.54 39.57 -26.17
N THR A 4 -36.40 38.97 -25.84
CA THR A 4 -35.62 38.03 -26.69
C THR A 4 -34.76 38.59 -27.83
N ALA A 5 -33.73 39.40 -27.52
CA ALA A 5 -32.59 39.56 -28.44
C ALA A 5 -31.19 39.33 -27.82
N HIS A 6 -31.05 39.32 -26.49
CA HIS A 6 -29.74 39.21 -25.82
C HIS A 6 -29.28 37.78 -25.48
N ARG A 7 -30.14 36.77 -25.65
CA ARG A 7 -29.83 35.37 -25.28
C ARG A 7 -28.73 34.69 -26.12
N PRO A 8 -28.58 34.89 -27.45
CA PRO A 8 -27.62 34.09 -28.20
C PRO A 8 -26.17 34.56 -28.01
N LEU A 9 -25.95 35.86 -27.76
CA LEU A 9 -24.61 36.41 -27.58
C LEU A 9 -24.01 36.00 -26.23
N SER A 10 -24.79 36.08 -25.15
CA SER A 10 -24.34 35.66 -23.82
C SER A 10 -24.00 34.17 -23.80
N THR A 11 -24.84 33.30 -24.38
CA THR A 11 -24.55 31.86 -24.46
C THR A 11 -23.28 31.55 -25.27
N ARG A 12 -23.04 32.27 -26.38
CA ARG A 12 -21.81 32.12 -27.18
C ARG A 12 -20.56 32.59 -26.42
N LEU A 13 -20.66 33.71 -25.72
CA LEU A 13 -19.56 34.24 -24.89
C LEU A 13 -19.26 33.34 -23.70
N THR A 14 -20.29 32.79 -23.04
CA THR A 14 -20.11 31.80 -21.96
C THR A 14 -19.50 30.51 -22.48
N GLY A 15 -19.94 29.99 -23.63
CA GLY A 15 -19.36 28.80 -24.25
C GLY A 15 -17.89 29.01 -24.66
N LEU A 16 -17.56 30.17 -25.21
CA LEU A 16 -16.19 30.54 -25.55
C LEU A 16 -15.32 30.71 -24.30
N ALA A 17 -15.83 31.37 -23.26
CA ALA A 17 -15.12 31.52 -21.99
C ALA A 17 -14.84 30.16 -21.33
N LEU A 18 -15.81 29.23 -21.36
CA LEU A 18 -15.63 27.85 -20.88
C LEU A 18 -14.62 27.07 -21.71
N ALA A 19 -14.57 27.28 -23.03
CA ALA A 19 -13.58 26.62 -23.90
C ALA A 19 -12.16 27.21 -23.76
N LEU A 20 -12.05 28.48 -23.37
CA LEU A 20 -10.78 29.19 -23.14
C LEU A 20 -10.24 29.02 -21.71
N LEU A 21 -11.03 28.46 -20.80
CA LEU A 21 -10.59 27.96 -19.51
C LEU A 21 -10.25 26.48 -19.72
N PRO A 22 -9.00 26.09 -20.04
CA PRO A 22 -8.60 24.70 -19.89
C PRO A 22 -8.78 24.36 -18.41
N GLY A 23 -9.93 23.78 -18.07
CA GLY A 23 -10.09 23.13 -16.79
C GLY A 23 -8.95 22.13 -16.68
N MET A 24 -8.21 22.16 -15.58
CA MET A 24 -7.31 21.06 -15.27
C MET A 24 -8.16 19.79 -15.29
N ALA A 25 -8.06 19.01 -16.36
CA ALA A 25 -8.52 17.65 -16.35
C ALA A 25 -7.57 16.92 -15.42
N PHE A 26 -7.86 16.97 -14.12
CA PHE A 26 -7.24 16.07 -13.16
C PHE A 26 -7.52 14.67 -13.71
N ALA A 27 -6.44 13.94 -14.01
CA ALA A 27 -6.54 12.53 -14.27
C ALA A 27 -7.02 11.95 -12.95
N GLU A 28 -8.34 11.76 -12.79
CA GLU A 28 -8.97 11.20 -11.59
C GLU A 28 -8.38 9.80 -11.40
N VAL A 29 -7.24 9.75 -10.72
CA VAL A 29 -6.40 8.58 -10.48
C VAL A 29 -6.52 8.21 -9.02
N SER A 30 -6.55 9.22 -8.14
CA SER A 30 -6.73 9.06 -6.69
C SER A 30 -7.99 8.31 -6.27
N ASP A 31 -9.03 8.26 -7.10
CA ASP A 31 -10.28 7.51 -6.84
C ASP A 31 -10.10 5.99 -6.96
N LYS A 32 -9.12 5.54 -7.74
CA LYS A 32 -8.84 4.12 -8.03
C LYS A 32 -7.78 3.54 -7.09
N GLU A 33 -7.03 4.41 -6.43
CA GLU A 33 -5.91 4.05 -5.60
C GLU A 33 -6.35 3.70 -4.17
N PRO A 34 -5.68 2.74 -3.53
CA PRO A 34 -5.96 2.43 -2.14
C PRO A 34 -5.61 3.64 -1.26
N SER A 35 -6.56 4.03 -0.41
CA SER A 35 -6.33 5.06 0.61
C SER A 35 -5.21 4.66 1.58
N LEU A 36 -4.50 5.66 2.13
CA LEU A 36 -3.43 5.45 3.11
C LEU A 36 -3.85 4.59 4.30
N TRP A 37 -5.06 4.81 4.82
CA TRP A 37 -5.63 4.02 5.89
C TRP A 37 -5.73 2.54 5.50
N PHE A 38 -6.23 2.27 4.30
CA PHE A 38 -6.37 0.92 3.79
C PHE A 38 -5.01 0.23 3.62
N ILE A 39 -3.99 0.94 3.12
CA ILE A 39 -2.62 0.42 3.00
C ILE A 39 -2.10 -0.03 4.37
N TRP A 40 -2.24 0.80 5.41
CA TRP A 40 -1.78 0.46 6.75
C TRP A 40 -2.56 -0.71 7.37
N VAL A 41 -3.88 -0.77 7.18
CA VAL A 41 -4.69 -1.89 7.66
C VAL A 41 -4.23 -3.20 7.02
N VAL A 42 -4.03 -3.23 5.70
CA VAL A 42 -3.51 -4.41 4.98
C VAL A 42 -2.12 -4.78 5.50
N ALA A 43 -1.23 -3.80 5.65
CA ALA A 43 0.13 -4.01 6.13
C ALA A 43 0.17 -4.64 7.52
N LEU A 44 -0.58 -4.07 8.48
CA LEU A 44 -0.60 -4.52 9.88
C LEU A 44 -1.28 -5.88 10.01
N ALA A 45 -2.41 -6.10 9.32
CA ALA A 45 -3.12 -7.38 9.34
C ALA A 45 -2.25 -8.49 8.72
N ALA A 46 -1.69 -8.26 7.53
CA ALA A 46 -0.79 -9.20 6.88
C ALA A 46 0.44 -9.50 7.73
N SER A 47 1.01 -8.47 8.37
CA SER A 47 2.17 -8.61 9.28
C SER A 47 1.85 -9.51 10.46
N GLY A 48 0.74 -9.26 11.16
CA GLY A 48 0.34 -10.06 12.33
C GLY A 48 0.10 -11.53 11.97
N ILE A 49 -0.66 -11.77 10.89
CA ILE A 49 -1.00 -13.11 10.42
C ILE A 49 0.27 -13.86 9.98
N CYS A 50 1.09 -13.24 9.12
CA CYS A 50 2.27 -13.90 8.57
C CYS A 50 3.35 -14.11 9.64
N MET A 51 3.55 -13.15 10.55
CA MET A 51 4.48 -13.29 11.67
C MET A 51 4.08 -14.46 12.59
N ALA A 52 2.80 -14.54 12.98
CA ALA A 52 2.29 -15.62 13.82
C ALA A 52 2.41 -16.99 13.12
N ALA A 53 2.03 -17.06 11.85
CA ALA A 53 2.16 -18.26 11.03
C ALA A 53 3.63 -18.70 10.89
N MET A 54 4.54 -17.76 10.62
CA MET A 54 5.99 -18.02 10.49
C MET A 54 6.61 -18.52 11.80
N ALA A 55 6.17 -17.96 12.94
CA ALA A 55 6.59 -18.37 14.27
C ALA A 55 6.14 -19.80 14.61
N HIS A 56 4.97 -20.23 14.09
CA HIS A 56 4.44 -21.59 14.27
C HIS A 56 5.03 -22.59 13.27
N ARG A 57 4.87 -22.34 11.96
CA ARG A 57 5.36 -23.18 10.85
C ARG A 57 5.90 -22.30 9.72
N ARG A 58 7.20 -22.42 9.41
CA ARG A 58 7.90 -21.60 8.39
C ARG A 58 7.20 -21.65 7.03
N TRP A 59 6.81 -22.85 6.60
CA TRP A 59 6.16 -23.03 5.31
C TRP A 59 4.80 -22.32 5.25
N LEU A 60 4.02 -22.35 6.34
CA LEU A 60 2.72 -21.69 6.42
C LEU A 60 2.89 -20.17 6.32
N GLY A 61 3.85 -19.62 7.08
CA GLY A 61 4.18 -18.19 6.99
C GLY A 61 4.64 -17.79 5.59
N ALA A 62 5.45 -18.61 4.92
CA ALA A 62 5.91 -18.35 3.56
C ALA A 62 4.75 -18.38 2.53
N VAL A 63 3.86 -19.37 2.62
CA VAL A 63 2.69 -19.47 1.72
C VAL A 63 1.73 -18.31 1.94
N LEU A 64 1.43 -17.97 3.20
CA LEU A 64 0.53 -16.84 3.50
C LEU A 64 1.13 -15.49 3.12
N ALA A 65 2.45 -15.35 3.12
CA ALA A 65 3.14 -14.13 2.71
C ALA A 65 3.05 -13.84 1.21
N VAL A 66 2.75 -14.84 0.37
CA VAL A 66 2.66 -14.66 -1.09
C VAL A 66 1.58 -13.64 -1.45
N LEU A 67 0.38 -13.76 -0.86
CA LEU A 67 -0.73 -12.90 -1.23
C LEU A 67 -0.50 -11.42 -0.88
N PRO A 68 -0.07 -11.05 0.34
CA PRO A 68 0.32 -9.67 0.65
C PRO A 68 1.51 -9.20 -0.16
N ALA A 69 2.49 -10.07 -0.46
CA ALA A 69 3.64 -9.69 -1.28
C ALA A 69 3.21 -9.32 -2.71
N LEU A 70 2.30 -10.08 -3.32
CA LEU A 70 1.73 -9.76 -4.63
C LEU A 70 0.93 -8.44 -4.59
N TRP A 71 0.17 -8.22 -3.51
CA TRP A 71 -0.57 -6.96 -3.34
C TRP A 71 0.36 -5.74 -3.25
N PHE A 72 1.41 -5.80 -2.43
CA PHE A 72 2.41 -4.73 -2.35
C PHE A 72 3.20 -4.56 -3.66
N ALA A 73 3.49 -5.66 -4.36
CA ALA A 73 4.13 -5.59 -5.67
C ALA A 73 3.24 -4.84 -6.68
N GLY A 74 1.94 -5.13 -6.70
CA GLY A 74 0.98 -4.41 -7.53
C GLY A 74 0.95 -2.91 -7.21
N LEU A 75 0.82 -2.56 -5.93
CA LEU A 75 0.85 -1.16 -5.47
C LEU A 75 2.13 -0.44 -5.92
N LEU A 76 3.29 -1.07 -5.76
CA LEU A 76 4.55 -0.46 -6.19
C LEU A 76 4.69 -0.38 -7.71
N MET A 77 4.17 -1.34 -8.47
CA MET A 77 4.16 -1.26 -9.93
C MET A 77 3.31 -0.07 -10.42
N GLU A 78 2.19 0.20 -9.76
CA GLU A 78 1.30 1.31 -10.11
C GLU A 78 1.94 2.67 -9.78
N ILE A 79 2.54 2.78 -8.59
CA ILE A 79 3.33 3.95 -8.17
C ILE A 79 4.49 4.27 -9.14
N HIS A 80 5.09 3.25 -9.77
CA HIS A 80 6.18 3.42 -10.75
C HIS A 80 5.71 3.34 -12.20
N SER A 81 4.40 3.25 -12.44
CA SER A 81 3.86 3.21 -13.79
C SER A 81 4.15 4.53 -14.49
N PRO A 82 4.68 4.53 -15.73
CA PRO A 82 4.91 5.75 -16.48
C PRO A 82 3.61 6.51 -16.79
N ASP A 83 2.50 5.78 -16.89
CA ASP A 83 1.19 6.34 -17.26
C ASP A 83 0.40 6.87 -16.06
N VAL A 84 0.66 6.36 -14.85
CA VAL A 84 -0.13 6.66 -13.64
C VAL A 84 0.70 7.41 -12.60
N GLY A 85 1.96 7.00 -12.38
CA GLY A 85 2.84 7.52 -11.33
C GLY A 85 2.99 9.04 -11.30
N PRO A 86 3.29 9.72 -12.43
CA PRO A 86 3.42 11.18 -12.44
C PRO A 86 2.15 11.91 -11.97
N TYR A 87 0.98 11.44 -12.39
CA TYR A 87 -0.31 12.01 -12.00
C TYR A 87 -0.64 11.69 -10.55
N LEU A 88 -0.38 10.44 -10.12
CA LEU A 88 -0.55 10.03 -8.74
C LEU A 88 0.32 10.84 -7.78
N TYR A 89 1.57 11.14 -8.15
CA TYR A 89 2.46 11.99 -7.36
C TYR A 89 1.96 13.43 -7.29
N ALA A 90 1.42 13.97 -8.39
CA ALA A 90 0.85 15.31 -8.41
C ALA A 90 -0.40 15.44 -7.51
N GLU A 91 -1.20 14.37 -7.38
CA GLU A 91 -2.43 14.37 -6.58
C GLU A 91 -2.21 13.99 -5.10
N GLN A 92 -1.48 12.91 -4.83
CA GLN A 92 -1.29 12.36 -3.48
C GLN A 92 -0.04 12.88 -2.78
N GLY A 93 0.93 13.38 -3.55
CA GLY A 93 2.19 13.89 -3.06
C GLY A 93 3.15 12.82 -2.53
N TRP A 94 4.33 13.28 -2.13
CA TRP A 94 5.44 12.42 -1.68
C TRP A 94 5.11 11.59 -0.43
N SER A 95 4.23 12.09 0.45
CA SER A 95 3.89 11.42 1.71
C SER A 95 3.18 10.09 1.48
N TYR A 96 2.40 9.98 0.40
CA TYR A 96 1.75 8.73 0.03
C TYR A 96 2.77 7.64 -0.30
N TYR A 97 3.77 8.00 -1.10
CA TYR A 97 4.84 7.13 -1.55
C TYR A 97 5.66 6.63 -0.37
N LEU A 98 6.08 7.54 0.52
CA LEU A 98 6.82 7.17 1.72
C LEU A 98 6.03 6.18 2.57
N GLN A 99 4.74 6.43 2.79
CA GLN A 99 3.91 5.55 3.61
C GLN A 99 3.70 4.17 2.98
N ALA A 100 3.55 4.07 1.66
CA ALA A 100 3.49 2.79 0.96
C ALA A 100 4.77 1.95 1.19
N TYR A 101 5.95 2.58 1.12
CA TYR A 101 7.23 1.91 1.41
C TYR A 101 7.41 1.54 2.89
N LEU A 102 6.97 2.40 3.81
CA LEU A 102 7.01 2.10 5.25
C LEU A 102 6.10 0.92 5.58
N ALA A 103 4.91 0.86 5.00
CA ALA A 103 3.98 -0.25 5.14
C ALA A 103 4.58 -1.57 4.65
N LEU A 104 5.24 -1.57 3.48
CA LEU A 104 5.98 -2.73 2.98
C LEU A 104 7.12 -3.13 3.93
N THR A 105 7.86 -2.16 4.46
CA THR A 105 8.98 -2.42 5.38
C THR A 105 8.50 -3.07 6.67
N VAL A 106 7.37 -2.62 7.22
CA VAL A 106 6.73 -3.26 8.39
C VAL A 106 6.34 -4.70 8.07
N PHE A 107 5.74 -4.94 6.90
CA PHE A 107 5.39 -6.28 6.45
C PHE A 107 6.62 -7.20 6.35
N VAL A 108 7.66 -6.81 5.62
CA VAL A 108 8.89 -7.59 5.48
C VAL A 108 9.59 -7.80 6.83
N GLY A 109 9.64 -6.76 7.66
CA GLY A 109 10.20 -6.83 9.01
C GLY A 109 9.49 -7.86 9.90
N SER A 110 8.17 -7.97 9.77
CA SER A 110 7.38 -8.94 10.54
C SER A 110 7.68 -10.41 10.15
N LEU A 111 7.99 -10.68 8.88
CA LEU A 111 8.43 -12.00 8.43
C LEU A 111 9.76 -12.40 9.08
N VAL A 112 10.73 -11.47 9.09
CA VAL A 112 12.03 -11.67 9.74
C VAL A 112 11.85 -11.89 11.24
N LEU A 113 10.98 -11.10 11.87
CA LEU A 113 10.68 -11.23 13.30
C LEU A 113 10.05 -12.61 13.60
N GLY A 114 9.10 -13.07 12.79
CA GLY A 114 8.50 -14.40 12.92
C GLY A 114 9.51 -15.54 12.80
N LEU A 115 10.47 -15.43 11.88
CA LEU A 115 11.58 -16.39 11.74
C LEU A 115 12.46 -16.43 13.00
N ARG A 116 12.86 -15.26 13.50
CA ARG A 116 13.67 -15.12 14.73
C ARG A 116 12.93 -15.67 15.95
N MET A 117 11.62 -15.42 16.08
CA MET A 117 10.80 -15.95 17.18
C MET A 117 10.76 -17.48 17.18
N ARG A 118 10.64 -18.11 16.01
CA ARG A 118 10.70 -19.57 15.91
C ARG A 118 12.06 -20.13 16.33
N GLU A 119 13.15 -19.50 15.91
CA GLU A 119 14.51 -19.94 16.27
C GLU A 119 14.74 -19.90 17.76
N ARG A 120 14.29 -18.82 18.43
CA ARG A 120 14.31 -18.72 19.88
C ARG A 120 13.51 -19.85 20.55
N ARG A 121 12.31 -20.16 20.04
CA ARG A 121 11.48 -21.28 20.54
C ARG A 121 12.11 -22.66 20.33
N ARG A 122 12.90 -22.86 19.28
CA ARG A 122 13.61 -24.13 19.02
C ARG A 122 14.85 -24.32 19.90
N LYS A 123 15.56 -23.24 20.24
CA LYS A 123 16.77 -23.31 21.09
C LYS A 123 16.44 -23.58 22.55
N ARG A 124 15.37 -22.95 23.08
CA ARG A 124 14.98 -23.04 24.50
C ARG A 124 14.88 -24.49 25.06
N PRO A 125 14.26 -25.46 24.38
CA PRO A 125 14.23 -26.85 24.87
C PRO A 125 15.58 -27.57 24.74
N ARG A 126 16.37 -27.24 23.72
CA ARG A 126 17.69 -27.85 23.48
C ARG A 126 18.69 -27.45 24.57
N ASP A 127 18.68 -26.18 24.96
CA ASP A 127 19.56 -25.66 26.00
C ASP A 127 19.19 -26.27 27.37
N ALA A 128 17.89 -26.40 27.67
CA ALA A 128 17.40 -27.07 28.88
C ALA A 128 17.79 -28.56 28.94
N ALA A 129 17.77 -29.27 27.81
CA ALA A 129 18.22 -30.66 27.73
C ALA A 129 19.75 -30.80 27.88
N ALA A 130 20.53 -29.83 27.42
CA ALA A 130 21.99 -29.83 27.57
C ALA A 130 22.42 -29.61 29.03
N THR A 131 21.75 -28.74 29.77
CA THR A 131 22.03 -28.51 31.20
C THR A 131 21.61 -29.67 32.11
N ALA A 132 20.71 -30.55 31.65
CA ALA A 132 20.20 -31.67 32.43
C ALA A 132 21.05 -32.95 32.35
N ARG A 133 22.09 -33.01 31.49
CA ARG A 133 23.02 -34.15 31.47
C ARG A 133 24.13 -33.92 32.50
N PRO A 134 24.30 -34.82 33.50
CA PRO A 134 25.44 -34.73 34.41
C PRO A 134 26.76 -34.95 33.64
N PRO A 135 27.87 -34.32 34.07
CA PRO A 135 29.18 -34.62 33.52
C PRO A 135 29.50 -36.10 33.78
N ALA A 136 29.99 -36.78 32.74
CA ALA A 136 30.41 -38.17 32.78
C ALA A 136 31.69 -38.35 33.62
#